data_AF-A0A3B0SFJ8-F1
#
_entry.id   AF-A0A3B0SFJ8-F1
#
_cell.length_a   1.000
_cell.length_b   1.000
_cell.length_c   1.000
_cell.angle_alpha   90.00
_cell.angle_beta   90.00
_cell.angle_gamma   90.00
#
_symmetry.space_group_name_H-M   'P 1'
#
loop_
_entity.id
_entity.type
_entity.pdbx_description
1 polymer ?
#
loop_
_entity_poly.entity_id
_entity_poly.type
_entity_poly.pdbx_seq_one_letter_code
_entity_poly.pdbx_strand_id
1 'polypeptide(L)' 'MGRADLEKLMKEDLVELVLKLQRPAKTSRTSSKPPSTDKKERRENSKPGGAKAGHKG' A
#
# COMPACT_ATOMS: atom_id res chain seq x y z
N MET A 1 -7.57 25.71 -5.43
CA MET A 1 -8.83 25.66 -6.20
C MET A 1 -9.88 26.40 -5.39
N GLY A 2 -10.47 27.45 -5.95
CA GLY A 2 -11.53 28.24 -5.32
C GLY A 2 -12.92 27.73 -5.68
N ARG A 3 -13.97 28.30 -5.08
CA ARG A 3 -15.36 27.92 -5.36
C ARG A 3 -15.74 28.04 -6.84
N ALA A 4 -15.33 29.14 -7.48
CA ALA A 4 -15.60 29.40 -8.90
C ALA A 4 -14.92 28.39 -9.85
N ASP A 5 -13.87 27.71 -9.40
CA ASP A 5 -13.21 26.65 -10.17
C ASP A 5 -14.00 25.34 -10.09
N LEU A 6 -14.61 25.06 -8.93
CA LEU A 6 -15.41 23.85 -8.69
C LEU A 6 -16.76 23.91 -9.44
N GLU A 7 -17.35 25.10 -9.55
CA GLU A 7 -18.62 25.31 -10.26
C GLU A 7 -18.51 25.11 -11.78
N LYS A 8 -17.29 25.13 -12.34
CA LYS A 8 -17.02 24.88 -13.75
C LYS A 8 -16.79 23.40 -14.09
N LEU A 9 -16.60 22.56 -13.07
CA LEU A 9 -16.37 21.12 -13.26
C LEU A 9 -17.68 20.41 -13.57
N MET A 10 -17.60 19.39 -14.42
CA MET A 10 -18.70 18.47 -14.61
C MET A 10 -18.87 17.59 -13.36
N LYS A 11 -20.05 16.99 -13.20
CA LYS A 11 -20.39 16.20 -12.01
C LYS A 11 -19.37 15.07 -11.79
N GLU A 12 -18.94 14.42 -12.86
CA GLU A 12 -17.99 13.31 -12.85
C GLU A 12 -16.62 13.77 -12.33
N ASP A 13 -16.14 14.91 -12.82
CA ASP A 13 -14.86 15.49 -12.43
C ASP A 13 -14.88 15.95 -10.96
N LEU A 14 -16.00 16.51 -10.52
CA LEU A 14 -16.20 16.92 -9.13
C LEU A 14 -16.19 15.71 -8.18
N VAL A 15 -16.83 14.60 -8.57
CA VAL A 15 -16.82 13.35 -7.81
C VAL A 15 -15.41 12.78 -7.71
N GLU A 16 -14.67 12.73 -8.81
CA GLU A 16 -13.30 12.20 -8.79
C GLU A 16 -12.36 13.05 -7.93
N LEU A 17 -12.52 14.38 -7.96
CA LEU A 17 -11.75 15.30 -7.13
C LEU A 17 -12.02 15.07 -5.63
N VAL A 18 -13.29 14.93 -5.23
CA VAL A 18 -13.66 14.65 -3.83
C VAL A 18 -13.09 13.30 -3.38
N LEU A 19 -13.18 12.27 -4.23
CA LEU A 19 -12.61 10.96 -3.92
C LEU A 19 -11.08 11.02 -3.74
N LYS A 20 -10.36 11.85 -4.49
CA LYS A 20 -8.92 12.07 -4.31
C LYS A 20 -8.61 12.78 -3.00
N LEU A 21 -9.41 13.76 -2.60
CA LEU A 21 -9.23 14.51 -1.34
C LEU A 21 -9.53 13.67 -0.10
N GLN A 22 -10.50 12.76 -0.18
CA GLN A 22 -10.85 11.85 0.92
C GLN A 22 -9.84 10.72 1.10
N ARG A 23 -9.04 10.41 0.09
CA ARG A 23 -8.02 9.35 0.21
C ARG A 23 -6.90 9.83 1.14
N PRO A 24 -6.51 9.02 2.13
CA PRO A 24 -5.37 9.36 2.97
C PRO A 24 -4.14 9.54 2.09
N ALA A 25 -3.29 10.51 2.45
CA ALA A 25 -2.00 10.68 1.80
C ALA A 25 -1.25 9.34 1.85
N LYS A 26 -0.58 8.98 0.75
CA LYS A 26 0.32 7.83 0.74
C LYS A 26 1.47 8.14 1.71
N THR A 27 1.36 7.68 2.95
CA THR A 27 2.37 7.92 3.99
C THR A 27 3.47 6.86 4.02
N SER A 28 3.38 5.81 3.20
CA SER A 28 4.29 4.69 3.36
C SER A 28 5.53 4.82 2.48
N ARG A 29 6.70 4.82 3.11
CA ARG A 29 7.99 4.49 2.49
C ARG A 29 8.13 2.99 2.15
N THR A 30 7.22 2.13 2.65
CA THR A 30 7.30 0.66 2.51
C THR A 30 6.00 -0.07 2.10
N SER A 31 4.84 0.59 2.00
CA SER A 31 3.55 -0.07 1.65
C SER A 31 3.12 0.11 0.18
N SER A 32 4.09 0.27 -0.74
CA SER A 32 3.83 0.13 -2.17
C SER A 32 3.69 -1.34 -2.60
N LYS A 33 4.14 -2.28 -1.77
CA LYS A 33 4.05 -3.72 -2.01
C LYS A 33 2.73 -4.25 -1.40
N PRO A 34 1.83 -4.89 -2.17
CA PRO A 34 0.67 -5.58 -1.61
C PRO A 34 1.12 -6.65 -0.59
N PRO A 35 0.29 -7.02 0.39
CA PRO A 35 0.63 -8.02 1.43
C PRO A 35 1.12 -9.37 0.87
N SER A 36 0.77 -9.68 -0.38
CA SER A 36 1.23 -10.85 -1.13
C SER A 36 2.71 -10.78 -1.55
N THR A 37 3.28 -9.57 -1.69
CA THR A 37 4.66 -9.33 -2.13
C THR A 37 5.65 -9.12 -0.99
N ASP A 38 5.20 -8.76 0.21
CA ASP A 38 6.06 -8.56 1.38
C ASP A 38 6.54 -9.88 2.02
N LYS A 39 5.82 -11.00 1.78
CA LYS A 39 6.11 -12.29 2.41
C LYS A 39 6.93 -13.27 1.56
N LYS A 40 7.10 -13.01 0.26
CA LYS A 40 7.77 -13.95 -0.66
C LYS A 40 9.26 -13.69 -0.84
N GLU A 41 9.70 -12.44 -0.83
CA GLU A 41 11.12 -12.08 -1.04
C GLU A 41 12.02 -12.63 0.07
N ARG A 42 11.51 -12.68 1.32
CA ARG A 42 12.26 -13.31 2.43
C ARG A 42 12.32 -14.84 2.32
N ARG A 43 11.36 -15.49 1.66
CA ARG A 43 11.27 -16.97 1.61
C ARG A 43 12.13 -17.61 0.54
N GLU A 44 12.39 -16.97 -0.60
CA GLU A 44 13.28 -17.53 -1.64
C GLU A 44 14.69 -17.83 -1.11
N ASN A 45 15.20 -16.98 -0.22
CA ASN A 45 16.51 -17.17 0.42
C ASN A 45 16.41 -17.76 1.85
N SER A 46 15.20 -18.05 2.35
CA SER A 46 15.04 -18.67 3.66
C SER A 46 15.36 -20.15 3.57
N LYS A 47 16.48 -20.56 4.16
CA LYS A 47 16.70 -21.97 4.45
C LYS A 47 15.57 -22.45 5.39
N PRO A 48 15.00 -23.65 5.20
CA PRO A 48 14.10 -24.24 6.18
C PRO A 48 14.84 -24.19 7.54
N GLY A 49 14.17 -23.65 8.55
CA GLY A 49 14.77 -23.50 9.87
C GLY A 49 15.25 -24.86 10.35
N GLY A 50 16.57 -25.08 10.30
CA GLY A 50 17.19 -26.27 10.85
C GLY A 50 16.83 -26.37 12.33
N ALA A 51 16.85 -27.60 12.86
CA ALA A 51 16.62 -27.80 14.28
C ALA A 51 17.53 -26.87 15.09
N LYS A 52 16.97 -26.21 16.11
CA LYS A 52 17.74 -25.34 17.01
C LYS A 52 18.98 -26.11 17.49
N ALA A 53 20.14 -25.43 17.55
CA ALA A 53 21.35 -26.03 18.09
C ALA A 53 21.07 -26.62 19.49
N GLY A 54 21.20 -27.93 19.63
CA GLY A 54 20.87 -28.68 20.86
C GLY A 54 19.70 -29.66 20.76
N HIS A 55 18.97 -29.70 19.64
CA HIS A 55 17.95 -30.74 19.45
C HIS A 55 18.62 -32.08 19.11
N LYS A 56 18.63 -33.01 20.07
CA LYS A 56 18.82 -34.44 19.77
C LYS A 56 17.46 -34.99 19.36
N GLY A 57 17.41 -35.69 18.22
CA GLY A 57 16.20 -36.30 17.68
C GLY A 57 15.63 -37.38 18.59
#